data_AF-A0A645ISQ9-F1
#
_entry.id   AF-A0A645ISQ9-F1
#
_cell.length_a   1.000
_cell.length_b   1.000
_cell.length_c   1.000
_cell.angle_alpha   90.00
_cell.angle_beta   90.00
_cell.angle_gamma   90.00
#
_symmetry.space_group_name_H-M   'P 1'
#
loop_
_entity.id
_entity.type
_entity.pdbx_description
1 polymer ?
#
loop_
_entity_poly.entity_id
_entity_poly.type
_entity_poly.pdbx_seq_one_letter_code
_entity_poly.pdbx_strand_id
1 'polypeptide(L)'
;MMFAGDPVKAADTAQAAASNATGFGYLAAALSTGLSCVGGGIAVASAASAALGAISEDSSALGKSLIFVGLAEGVCLYGLIISFMILGKL
;
A
#
# COMPACT_ATOMS: atom_id res chain seq x y z
N MET A 1 -43.89 12.59 -27.92
CA MET A 1 -43.58 11.89 -26.66
C MET A 1 -43.09 10.46 -26.95
N MET A 2 -42.03 10.29 -27.76
CA MET A 2 -41.53 8.96 -28.19
C MET A 2 -39.99 8.91 -28.29
N PHE A 3 -39.30 9.52 -27.32
CA PHE A 3 -37.86 9.35 -27.13
C PHE A 3 -37.58 9.20 -25.63
N ALA A 4 -38.06 8.11 -25.05
CA ALA A 4 -37.54 7.61 -23.78
C ALA A 4 -36.77 6.33 -24.15
N GLY A 5 -35.47 6.47 -24.46
CA GLY A 5 -34.60 5.30 -24.59
C GLY A 5 -34.61 4.53 -23.28
N ASP A 6 -34.71 3.21 -23.34
CA ASP A 6 -34.95 2.32 -22.19
C ASP A 6 -34.04 2.65 -20.99
N PRO A 7 -34.54 3.36 -19.95
CA PRO A 7 -33.71 3.81 -18.83
C PRO A 7 -33.10 2.64 -18.05
N VAL A 8 -33.72 1.46 -18.17
CA VAL A 8 -33.29 0.19 -17.56
C VAL A 8 -31.90 -0.24 -18.05
N LYS A 9 -31.59 -0.10 -19.35
CA LYS A 9 -30.28 -0.51 -19.88
C LYS A 9 -29.16 0.45 -19.52
N ALA A 10 -29.46 1.75 -19.44
CA ALA A 10 -28.51 2.75 -18.95
C ALA A 10 -28.21 2.55 -17.44
N ALA A 11 -29.24 2.22 -16.66
CA ALA A 11 -29.10 1.93 -15.24
C ALA A 11 -28.26 0.66 -14.98
N ASP A 12 -28.50 -0.43 -15.70
CA ASP A 12 -27.69 -1.66 -15.59
C ASP A 12 -26.21 -1.42 -15.94
N THR A 13 -25.96 -0.63 -17.00
CA THR A 13 -24.58 -0.30 -17.41
C THR A 13 -23.87 0.57 -16.38
N ALA A 14 -24.58 1.55 -15.79
CA ALA A 14 -24.04 2.39 -14.72
C ALA A 14 -23.77 1.60 -13.44
N GLN A 15 -24.65 0.66 -13.09
CA GLN A 15 -24.49 -0.21 -11.91
C GLN A 15 -23.29 -1.16 -12.07
N ALA A 16 -23.11 -1.74 -13.26
CA ALA A 16 -21.96 -2.59 -13.59
C ALA A 16 -20.64 -1.80 -13.61
N ALA A 17 -20.66 -0.55 -14.07
CA ALA A 17 -19.48 0.32 -14.01
C ALA A 17 -19.10 0.67 -12.56
N ALA A 18 -20.08 0.93 -11.69
CA ALA A 18 -19.86 1.23 -10.28
C ALA A 18 -19.26 0.03 -9.52
N SER A 19 -19.77 -1.18 -9.73
CA SER A 19 -19.23 -2.39 -9.10
C SER A 19 -17.80 -2.72 -9.56
N ASN A 20 -17.49 -2.50 -10.84
CA ASN A 20 -16.12 -2.64 -11.35
C ASN A 20 -15.18 -1.60 -10.73
N ALA A 21 -15.63 -0.36 -10.53
CA ALA A 21 -14.83 0.69 -9.88
C ALA A 21 -14.46 0.31 -8.44
N THR A 22 -15.41 -0.24 -7.67
CA THR A 22 -15.13 -0.75 -6.31
C THR A 22 -14.14 -1.91 -6.32
N GLY A 23 -14.29 -2.87 -7.25
CA GLY A 23 -13.37 -3.99 -7.41
C GLY A 23 -11.93 -3.54 -7.73
N PHE A 24 -11.77 -2.60 -8.66
CA PHE A 24 -10.47 -1.99 -8.95
C PHE A 24 -9.91 -1.20 -7.77
N GLY A 25 -10.77 -0.58 -6.96
CA GLY A 25 -10.40 0.05 -5.70
C GLY A 25 -9.72 -0.90 -4.72
N TYR A 26 -10.31 -2.08 -4.49
CA TYR A 26 -9.71 -3.09 -3.62
C TYR A 26 -8.38 -3.62 -4.17
N LEU A 27 -8.29 -3.82 -5.49
CA LEU A 27 -7.04 -4.24 -6.12
C LEU A 27 -5.95 -3.16 -5.98
N ALA A 28 -6.29 -1.89 -6.19
CA ALA A 28 -5.36 -0.78 -6.01
C ALA A 28 -4.88 -0.67 -4.56
N ALA A 29 -5.77 -0.84 -3.57
CA ALA A 29 -5.41 -0.89 -2.17
C ALA A 29 -4.45 -2.06 -1.86
N ALA A 30 -4.71 -3.26 -2.39
CA ALA A 30 -3.83 -4.41 -2.19
C ALA A 30 -2.43 -4.19 -2.81
N LEU A 31 -2.38 -3.68 -4.05
CA LEU A 31 -1.12 -3.43 -4.76
C LEU A 31 -0.29 -2.32 -4.10
N SER A 32 -0.91 -1.26 -3.59
CA SER A 32 -0.19 -0.15 -2.94
C SER A 32 0.58 -0.61 -1.71
N THR A 33 -0.07 -1.35 -0.79
CA THR A 33 0.63 -1.91 0.38
C THR A 33 1.61 -3.00 -0.04
N GLY A 34 1.19 -3.92 -0.93
CA GLY A 34 2.01 -5.07 -1.34
C GLY A 34 3.35 -4.65 -1.96
N LEU A 35 3.32 -3.78 -2.97
CA LEU A 35 4.54 -3.33 -3.65
C LEU A 35 5.42 -2.46 -2.74
N SER A 36 4.80 -1.66 -1.87
CA SER A 36 5.55 -0.88 -0.88
C SER A 36 6.31 -1.77 0.11
N CYS A 37 5.65 -2.80 0.64
CA CYS A 37 6.27 -3.75 1.56
C CYS A 37 7.38 -4.59 0.90
N VAL A 38 7.30 -4.86 -0.41
CA VAL A 38 8.39 -5.51 -1.14
C VAL A 38 9.63 -4.61 -1.19
N GLY A 39 9.48 -3.34 -1.59
CA GLY A 39 10.60 -2.40 -1.62
C GLY A 39 11.16 -2.09 -0.23
N GLY A 40 10.28 -1.81 0.73
CA GLY A 40 10.63 -1.56 2.13
C GLY A 40 11.30 -2.77 2.79
N GLY A 41 10.79 -3.98 2.57
CA GLY A 41 11.37 -5.22 3.09
C GLY A 41 12.80 -5.46 2.59
N ILE A 42 13.09 -5.17 1.31
CA ILE A 42 14.46 -5.28 0.76
C ILE A 42 15.39 -4.25 1.42
N ALA A 43 14.94 -2.99 1.57
CA ALA A 43 15.72 -1.96 2.23
C ALA A 43 15.99 -2.30 3.71
N VAL A 44 14.97 -2.76 4.43
CA VAL A 44 15.05 -3.19 5.83
C VAL A 44 16.00 -4.38 5.97
N ALA A 45 15.94 -5.38 5.09
CA ALA A 45 16.83 -6.54 5.15
C ALA A 45 18.31 -6.14 5.04
N SER A 46 18.62 -5.19 4.16
CA SER A 46 19.97 -4.64 4.00
C SER A 46 20.42 -3.84 5.23
N ALA A 47 19.57 -2.91 5.70
CA ALA A 47 19.86 -2.09 6.88
C ALA A 47 20.01 -2.94 8.16
N ALA A 48 19.15 -3.94 8.36
CA ALA A 48 19.16 -4.83 9.52
C ALA A 48 20.41 -5.74 9.52
N SER A 49 20.84 -6.22 8.35
CA SER A 49 22.07 -7.03 8.26
C SER A 49 23.31 -6.22 8.62
N ALA A 50 23.43 -4.98 8.13
CA ALA A 50 24.52 -4.09 8.49
C ALA A 50 24.48 -3.69 9.98
N ALA A 51 23.28 -3.43 10.51
CA ALA A 51 23.04 -3.15 11.92
C ALA A 51 23.51 -4.29 12.83
N LEU A 52 23.12 -5.54 12.53
CA LEU A 52 23.51 -6.71 13.30
C LEU A 52 25.03 -6.94 13.26
N GLY A 53 25.67 -6.70 12.11
CA GLY A 53 27.13 -6.72 11.98
C GLY A 53 27.80 -5.72 12.91
N ALA A 54 27.37 -4.46 12.90
CA ALA A 54 27.91 -3.41 13.77
C ALA A 54 27.66 -3.69 15.26
N ILE A 55 26.50 -4.25 15.61
CA ILE A 55 26.17 -4.63 16.99
C ILE A 55 27.10 -5.74 17.51
N SER A 56 27.56 -6.63 16.62
CA SER A 56 28.50 -7.69 16.99
C SER A 56 29.90 -7.17 17.36
N GLU A 57 30.31 -6.01 16.82
CA GLU A 57 31.56 -5.34 17.17
C GLU A 57 31.39 -4.38 18.35
N ASP A 58 30.31 -3.58 18.36
CA ASP A 58 30.02 -2.60 19.40
C ASP A 58 28.54 -2.64 19.80
N SER A 59 28.27 -3.11 21.01
CA SER A 59 26.92 -3.18 21.57
C SER A 59 26.27 -1.80 21.77
N SER A 60 27.07 -0.73 21.85
CA SER A 60 26.60 0.65 21.92
C SER A 60 25.95 1.12 20.61
N ALA A 61 26.24 0.45 19.49
CA ALA A 61 25.69 0.78 18.18
C ALA A 61 24.19 0.43 18.04
N LEU A 62 23.63 -0.42 18.91
CA LEU A 62 22.26 -0.94 18.84
C LEU A 62 21.23 0.20 18.66
N GLY A 63 21.30 1.25 19.49
CA GLY A 63 20.34 2.36 19.44
C GLY A 63 20.39 3.15 18.14
N LYS A 64 21.59 3.39 17.57
CA LYS A 64 21.76 4.12 16.31
C LYS A 64 21.31 3.28 15.11
N SER A 65 21.61 1.99 15.16
CA SER A 65 21.22 1.02 14.13
C SER A 65 19.70 0.86 14.01
N LEU A 66 18.97 0.85 15.14
CA LEU A 66 17.50 0.77 15.13
C LEU A 66 16.83 1.97 14.47
N ILE A 67 17.45 3.15 14.49
CA ILE A 67 16.90 4.35 13.84
C ILE A 67 16.90 4.17 12.31
N PHE A 68 17.98 3.63 11.73
CA PHE A 68 18.05 3.40 10.29
C PHE A 68 17.11 2.29 9.82
N VAL A 69 16.99 1.22 10.61
CA VAL A 69 16.03 0.14 10.34
C VAL A 69 14.60 0.65 10.43
N GLY A 70 14.26 1.42 11.47
CA GLY A 70 12.94 2.02 11.63
C GLY A 70 12.60 3.05 10.54
N LEU A 71 13.57 3.86 10.11
CA LEU A 71 13.39 4.77 8.97
C LEU A 71 13.14 4.02 7.65
N ALA A 72 13.78 2.87 7.45
CA ALA A 72 13.54 2.04 6.28
C ALA A 72 12.11 1.44 6.26
N GLU A 73 11.54 1.13 7.43
CA GLU A 73 10.16 0.63 7.54
C GLU A 73 9.10 1.69 7.18
N GLY A 74 9.46 2.98 7.21
CA GLY A 74 8.54 4.07 6.89
C GLY A 74 7.89 3.94 5.51
N VAL A 75 8.59 3.35 4.53
CA VAL A 75 8.04 3.05 3.20
C VAL A 75 6.80 2.15 3.31
N CYS A 76 6.86 1.09 4.10
CA CYS A 76 5.74 0.16 4.31
C CYS A 76 4.52 0.89 4.87
N LEU A 77 4.74 1.77 5.86
CA LEU A 77 3.68 2.56 6.49
C LEU A 77 3.04 3.55 5.51
N TYR A 78 3.81 4.19 4.64
CA TYR A 78 3.23 5.03 3.58
C TYR A 78 2.34 4.23 2.64
N GLY A 79 2.75 3.03 2.23
CA GLY A 79 1.92 2.13 1.42
C GLY A 79 0.60 1.78 2.10
N LEU A 80 0.65 1.47 3.40
CA LEU A 80 -0.54 1.19 4.21
C LEU A 80 -1.46 2.41 4.32
N ILE A 81 -0.91 3.60 4.56
CA ILE A 81 -1.68 4.85 4.63
C ILE A 81 -2.42 5.11 3.31
N ILE A 82 -1.74 4.95 2.17
CA ILE A 82 -2.37 5.12 0.85
C ILE A 82 -3.48 4.09 0.64
N SER A 83 -3.27 2.82 1.03
CA SER A 83 -4.34 1.81 0.97
C SER A 83 -5.55 2.19 1.80
N PHE A 84 -5.38 2.73 3.01
CA PHE A 84 -6.50 3.24 3.81
C PHE A 84 -7.19 4.45 3.16
N MET A 85 -6.43 5.35 2.52
CA MET A 85 -7.02 6.47 1.77
C MET A 85 -7.85 6.00 0.58
N ILE A 86 -7.40 4.96 -0.13
CA ILE A 86 -8.16 4.35 -1.22
C ILE A 86 -9.45 3.74 -0.65
N LEU A 87 -9.35 2.89 0.36
CA LEU A 87 -10.51 2.24 0.97
C LEU A 87 -11.52 3.22 1.55
N GLY A 88 -11.08 4.36 2.10
CA GLY A 88 -11.96 5.43 2.59
C GLY A 88 -12.64 6.25 1.49
N LYS A 89 -12.30 6.03 0.22
CA LYS A 89 -12.89 6.69 -0.96
C LYS A 89 -13.80 5.76 -1.77
N LEU A 90 -13.79 4.47 -1.50
CA LEU A 90 -14.70 3.47 -2.07
C LEU A 90 -16.04 3.49 -1.32
#